data_AF-A0A2R7ML47-F1
#
_entry.id   AF-A0A2R7ML47-F1
#
_cell.length_a   1.000
_cell.length_b   1.000
_cell.length_c   1.000
_cell.angle_alpha   90.00
_cell.angle_beta   90.00
_cell.angle_gamma   90.00
#
_symmetry.space_group_name_H-M   'P 1'
#
loop_
_entity.id
_entity.type
_entity.pdbx_description
1 polymer ?
#
loop_
_entity_poly.entity_id
_entity_poly.type
_entity_poly.pdbx_seq_one_letter_code
_entity_poly.pdbx_strand_id
1 'polypeptide(L)'
;MSRTISSTVHPIQRCMAASNPSAWWDGFVIAADGATVTVVLLNGATTELRVVGPAVDIAMGEPVSYHPVAELLSAAAITTTARAA
;
A
#
# COMPACT_ATOMS: atom_id res chain seq x y z
N MET A 1 2.29 -8.29 17.75
CA MET A 1 1.03 -7.92 17.06
C MET A 1 1.04 -8.59 15.70
N SER A 2 -0.02 -9.34 15.34
CA SER A 2 -0.13 -9.97 14.02
C SER A 2 -0.64 -8.94 13.01
N ARG A 3 0.06 -8.75 11.88
CA ARG A 3 -0.42 -7.91 10.78
C ARG A 3 -1.53 -8.67 10.02
N THR A 4 -2.62 -7.99 9.71
CA THR A 4 -3.69 -8.53 8.85
C THR A 4 -3.27 -8.38 7.39
N ILE A 5 -3.07 -9.51 6.72
CA ILE A 5 -2.77 -9.54 5.29
C ILE A 5 -4.07 -9.77 4.55
N SER A 6 -4.43 -8.84 3.65
CA SER A 6 -5.61 -9.01 2.79
C SER A 6 -5.53 -10.33 2.02
N SER A 7 -6.67 -11.00 1.83
CA SER A 7 -6.75 -12.22 1.02
C SER A 7 -6.33 -12.00 -0.44
N THR A 8 -6.25 -10.75 -0.89
CA THR A 8 -5.81 -10.38 -2.24
C THR A 8 -4.30 -10.26 -2.40
N VAL A 9 -3.53 -10.40 -1.32
CA VAL A 9 -2.07 -10.39 -1.37
C VAL A 9 -1.56 -11.77 -1.74
N HIS A 10 -1.03 -11.93 -2.95
CA HIS A 10 -0.50 -13.20 -3.43
C HIS A 10 0.81 -13.57 -2.72
N PRO A 11 1.10 -14.86 -2.47
CA PRO A 11 2.37 -15.29 -1.87
C PRO A 11 3.62 -14.73 -2.56
N ILE A 12 3.58 -14.56 -3.89
CA ILE A 12 4.71 -14.00 -4.64
C ILE A 12 4.97 -12.52 -4.32
N GLN A 13 3.94 -11.72 -4.04
CA GLN A 13 4.11 -10.31 -3.68
C GLN A 13 4.80 -10.21 -2.31
N ARG A 14 4.43 -11.07 -1.36
CA ARG A 14 5.12 -11.15 -0.06
C ARG A 14 6.57 -11.58 -0.21
N CYS A 15 6.84 -12.56 -1.07
CA CYS A 15 8.20 -12.99 -1.39
C CYS A 15 9.01 -11.83 -1.97
N MET A 16 8.48 -11.13 -2.98
CA MET A 16 9.13 -9.99 -3.62
C MET A 16 9.43 -8.88 -2.60
N ALA A 17 8.45 -8.52 -1.76
CA ALA A 17 8.64 -7.48 -0.75
C ALA A 17 9.67 -7.85 0.32
N ALA A 18 9.75 -9.13 0.69
CA ALA A 18 10.77 -9.62 1.61
C ALA A 18 12.17 -9.67 0.97
N SER A 19 12.25 -9.98 -0.33
CA SER A 19 13.51 -10.05 -1.09
C SER A 19 14.07 -8.69 -1.50
N ASN A 20 13.25 -7.62 -1.50
CA ASN A 20 13.69 -6.27 -1.86
C ASN A 20 13.22 -5.21 -0.85
N PRO A 21 13.71 -5.25 0.40
CA PRO A 21 13.21 -4.39 1.47
C PRO A 21 13.52 -2.90 1.27
N SER A 22 14.50 -2.54 0.42
CA SER A 22 14.84 -1.13 0.14
C SER A 22 13.87 -0.46 -0.85
N ALA A 23 12.98 -1.22 -1.50
CA ALA A 23 12.00 -0.67 -2.44
C ALA A 23 10.75 -0.09 -1.75
N TRP A 24 10.60 -0.24 -0.43
CA TRP A 24 9.50 0.37 0.31
C TRP A 24 9.65 1.89 0.36
N TRP A 25 8.58 2.61 0.01
CA TRP A 25 8.50 4.05 0.01
C TRP A 25 7.42 4.51 0.99
N ASP A 26 7.83 5.26 2.01
CA ASP A 26 6.91 5.78 3.02
C ASP A 26 6.22 7.05 2.52
N GLY A 27 5.03 7.32 3.06
CA GLY A 27 4.22 8.49 2.71
C GLY A 27 2.98 8.65 3.56
N PHE A 28 2.10 9.56 3.13
CA PHE A 28 0.81 9.84 3.74
C PHE A 28 -0.30 9.82 2.71
N VAL A 29 -1.47 9.33 3.11
CA VAL A 29 -2.66 9.37 2.27
C VAL A 29 -3.19 10.79 2.20
N ILE A 30 -3.42 11.30 1.00
CA ILE A 30 -3.99 12.64 0.78
C ILE A 30 -5.41 12.59 0.20
N ALA A 31 -5.83 11.45 -0.35
CA ALA A 31 -7.20 11.16 -0.77
C ALA A 31 -7.45 9.66 -0.79
N ALA A 32 -8.68 9.22 -0.47
CA ALA A 32 -9.12 7.84 -0.58
C ALA A 32 -10.62 7.78 -0.87
N ASP A 33 -11.05 6.91 -1.79
CA ASP A 33 -12.47 6.69 -2.14
C ASP A 33 -12.93 5.23 -1.98
N GLY A 34 -12.09 4.41 -1.33
CA GLY A 34 -12.33 2.99 -1.07
C GLY A 34 -11.86 2.04 -2.18
N ALA A 35 -11.67 2.52 -3.41
CA ALA A 35 -11.08 1.76 -4.52
C ALA A 35 -9.71 2.29 -4.94
N THR A 36 -9.49 3.57 -4.72
CA THR A 36 -8.27 4.30 -5.03
C THR A 36 -7.78 5.05 -3.80
N VAL A 37 -6.46 5.10 -3.65
CA VAL A 37 -5.77 5.86 -2.61
C VAL A 37 -4.69 6.70 -3.28
N THR A 38 -4.69 8.00 -3.03
CA THR A 38 -3.62 8.90 -3.45
C THR A 38 -2.67 9.11 -2.28
N VAL A 39 -1.38 8.85 -2.50
CA VAL A 39 -0.33 8.95 -1.50
C VAL A 39 0.67 10.03 -1.91
N VAL A 40 0.98 10.94 -0.99
CA VAL A 40 2.19 11.76 -1.08
C VAL A 40 3.33 11.02 -0.39
N LEU A 41 4.36 10.69 -1.15
CA LEU A 41 5.54 10.00 -0.65
C LEU A 41 6.49 10.99 0.02
N LEU A 42 7.33 10.51 0.96
CA LEU A 42 8.27 11.38 1.69
C LEU A 42 9.35 12.01 0.81
N ASN A 43 9.54 11.50 -0.42
CA ASN A 43 10.41 12.12 -1.43
C ASN A 43 9.71 13.27 -2.21
N GLY A 44 8.47 13.61 -1.86
CA GLY A 44 7.67 14.65 -2.49
C GLY A 44 6.87 14.20 -3.73
N ALA A 45 7.03 12.97 -4.20
CA ALA A 45 6.23 12.45 -5.31
C ALA A 45 4.81 12.10 -4.87
N THR A 46 3.85 12.22 -5.78
CA THR A 46 2.47 11.77 -5.56
C THR A 46 2.19 10.55 -6.43
N THR A 47 1.55 9.53 -5.88
CA THR A 47 1.15 8.33 -6.62
C THR A 47 -0.31 8.01 -6.31
N GLU A 48 -1.07 7.74 -7.37
CA GLU A 48 -2.42 7.22 -7.29
C GLU A 48 -2.37 5.70 -7.38
N LEU A 49 -2.97 5.02 -6.41
CA LEU A 49 -2.92 3.58 -6.26
C LEU A 49 -4.34 3.01 -6.26
N ARG A 50 -4.63 2.13 -7.21
CA ARG A 50 -5.84 1.31 -7.19
C ARG A 50 -5.65 0.15 -6.22
N VAL A 51 -6.47 0.11 -5.16
CA VAL A 51 -6.53 -0.98 -4.19
C VAL A 51 -7.30 -2.15 -4.80
N VAL A 52 -6.71 -3.35 -4.77
CA VAL A 52 -7.31 -4.57 -5.31
C VAL A 52 -7.84 -5.41 -4.16
N GLY A 53 -9.17 -5.56 -4.11
CA GLY A 53 -9.85 -6.41 -3.12
C GLY A 53 -11.00 -5.71 -2.43
N PRO A 54 -11.45 -6.22 -1.27
CA PRO A 54 -12.45 -5.53 -0.47
C PRO A 54 -11.94 -4.13 -0.10
N ALA A 55 -12.85 -3.17 -0.04
CA ALA A 55 -12.53 -1.81 0.39
C ALA A 55 -11.78 -1.88 1.73
N VAL A 56 -10.57 -1.35 1.75
CA VAL A 56 -9.75 -1.25 2.95
C VAL A 56 -10.02 0.11 3.55
N ASP A 57 -10.30 0.15 4.85
CA ASP A 57 -10.51 1.41 5.58
C ASP A 57 -9.15 2.11 5.76
N ILE A 58 -8.76 2.88 4.73
CA ILE A 58 -7.56 3.70 4.71
C ILE A 58 -8.02 5.15 4.71
N ALA A 59 -7.79 5.85 5.83
CA ALA A 59 -8.22 7.23 6.00
C ALA A 59 -7.23 8.24 5.40
N MET A 60 -7.72 9.43 5.07
CA MET A 60 -6.86 10.58 4.76
C MET A 60 -5.96 10.90 5.96
N GLY A 61 -4.69 11.20 5.69
CA GLY A 61 -3.66 11.47 6.69
C GLY A 61 -2.99 10.20 7.25
N GLU A 62 -3.47 9.01 6.90
CA GLU A 62 -2.88 7.76 7.39
C GLU A 62 -1.44 7.61 6.89
N PRO A 63 -0.46 7.32 7.77
CA PRO A 63 0.89 6.97 7.36
C PRO A 63 0.89 5.60 6.68
N VAL A 64 1.60 5.51 5.55
CA VAL A 64 1.64 4.32 4.73
C VAL A 64 3.04 4.02 4.23
N SER A 65 3.26 2.77 3.83
CA SER A 65 4.43 2.34 3.08
C SER A 65 3.98 1.60 1.83
N TYR A 66 4.49 2.01 0.67
CA TYR A 66 4.16 1.45 -0.64
C TYR A 66 5.36 0.73 -1.24
N HIS A 67 5.16 -0.50 -1.73
CA HIS A 67 6.18 -1.25 -2.46
C HIS A 67 5.80 -1.31 -3.95
N PRO A 68 6.47 -0.54 -4.84
CA PRO A 68 6.08 -0.42 -6.24
C PRO A 68 6.24 -1.72 -7.04
N VAL A 69 7.26 -2.54 -6.74
CA VAL A 69 7.49 -3.80 -7.48
C VAL A 69 6.58 -4.94 -7.01
N ALA A 70 6.30 -5.03 -5.70
CA ALA A 70 5.40 -6.03 -5.15
C ALA A 70 3.92 -5.60 -5.25
N GLU A 71 3.65 -4.35 -5.66
CA GLU A 71 2.33 -3.74 -5.72
C GLU A 71 1.58 -3.90 -4.38
N LEU A 72 2.23 -3.52 -3.28
CA LEU A 72 1.68 -3.61 -1.93
C LEU A 72 1.59 -2.23 -1.28
N LEU A 73 0.46 -1.96 -0.65
CA LEU A 73 0.29 -0.82 0.26
C LEU A 73 0.09 -1.37 1.68
N SER A 74 0.90 -0.88 2.61
CA SER A 74 0.79 -1.17 4.03
C SER A 74 0.34 0.09 4.77
N ALA A 75 -0.76 0.01 5.51
CA ALA A 75 -1.35 1.09 6.30
C ALA A 75 -1.81 0.51 7.65
N ALA A 76 -1.45 1.15 8.77
CA ALA A 76 -1.70 0.63 10.12
C ALA A 76 -1.36 -0.87 10.28
N ALA A 77 -2.38 -1.71 10.52
CA ALA A 77 -2.26 -3.16 10.69
C ALA A 77 -2.56 -3.95 9.41
N ILE A 78 -2.81 -3.29 8.27
CA ILE A 78 -3.30 -3.90 7.04
C ILE A 78 -2.23 -3.81 5.95
N THR A 79 -2.04 -4.91 5.21
CA THR A 79 -1.32 -4.92 3.94
C THR A 79 -2.25 -5.42 2.84
N THR A 80 -2.35 -4.66 1.75
CA THR A 80 -3.22 -4.96 0.60
C THR A 80 -2.47 -4.82 -0.72
N THR A 81 -2.99 -5.47 -1.76
CA THR A 81 -2.50 -5.27 -3.13
C THR A 81 -2.95 -3.89 -3.62
N ALA A 82 -2.01 -3.09 -4.09
CA ALA A 82 -2.25 -1.74 -4.60
C ALA A 82 -1.36 -1.49 -5.83
N ARG A 83 -1.98 -1.12 -6.95
CA ARG A 83 -1.30 -0.95 -8.25
C ARG A 83 -1.33 0.52 -8.62
N ALA A 84 -0.23 1.05 -9.14
CA ALA A 84 -0.24 2.38 -9.74
C ALA A 84 -1.35 2.46 -10.81
N ALA A 85 -2.17 3.51 -10.74
CA ALA A 85 -3.21 3.80 -11.72
C ALA A 85 -2.62 4.29 -13.05
#